data_AF-A0A7J2YEP5-F1
#
_entry.id   AF-A0A7J2YEP5-F1
#
_cell.length_a   1.000
_cell.length_b   1.000
_cell.length_c   1.000
_cell.angle_alpha   90.00
_cell.angle_beta   90.00
_cell.angle_gamma   90.00
#
_symmetry.space_group_name_H-M   'P 1'
#
loop_
_entity.id
_entity.type
_entity.pdbx_description
1 polymer ?
#
loop_
_entity_poly.entity_id
_entity_poly.type
_entity_poly.pdbx_seq_one_letter_code
_entity_poly.pdbx_strand_id
1 'polypeptide(L)' 'MTIQIGNQTQTASKSFTTGQTWGALRKAWKGYKIAKVQGDQGKMMEYATKIRKLEGELGVPVASFPDLSLS' A
#
# COMPACT_ATOMS: atom_id res chain seq x y z
N MET A 1 46.15 -9.81 13.95
CA MET A 1 45.52 -8.77 13.11
C MET A 1 44.54 -9.46 12.17
N THR A 2 43.26 -9.45 12.50
CA THR A 2 42.21 -9.98 11.61
C THR A 2 41.33 -8.82 11.17
N ILE A 3 41.64 -8.36 9.96
CA ILE A 3 40.84 -7.52 9.04
C ILE A 3 39.66 -8.39 8.56
N GLN A 4 38.44 -7.95 8.28
CA GLN A 4 37.59 -6.83 8.67
C GLN A 4 36.22 -7.10 7.98
N ILE A 5 35.13 -6.67 8.62
CA ILE A 5 33.87 -6.19 8.02
C ILE A 5 33.03 -7.18 7.17
N GLY A 6 32.01 -7.78 7.80
CA GLY A 6 30.80 -8.19 7.10
C GLY A 6 29.95 -6.96 6.75
N ASN A 7 30.07 -6.47 5.52
CA ASN A 7 29.30 -5.32 5.06
C ASN A 7 27.87 -5.75 4.71
N GLN A 8 26.93 -5.47 5.60
CA GLN A 8 25.49 -5.53 5.32
C GLN A 8 25.11 -4.41 4.34
N THR A 9 25.39 -4.57 3.06
CA THR A 9 24.80 -3.70 2.03
C THR A 9 23.54 -4.34 1.49
N GLN A 10 22.44 -4.03 2.19
CA GLN A 10 21.06 -4.15 1.72
C GLN A 10 20.91 -3.49 0.35
N THR A 11 21.16 -4.24 -0.71
CA THR A 11 20.73 -3.92 -2.06
C THR A 11 19.58 -4.87 -2.39
N ALA A 12 18.51 -4.77 -1.61
CA ALA A 12 17.23 -5.34 -2.01
C ALA A 12 16.75 -4.49 -3.20
N SER A 13 17.04 -4.97 -4.41
CA SER A 13 16.22 -4.69 -5.59
C SER A 13 14.76 -4.78 -5.13
N LYS A 14 14.10 -3.63 -5.09
CA LYS A 14 12.84 -3.40 -4.37
C LYS A 14 11.67 -3.97 -5.16
N SER A 15 11.77 -5.23 -5.57
CA SER A 15 10.68 -6.03 -6.08
C SER A 15 9.80 -6.35 -4.88
N PHE A 16 8.84 -5.47 -4.58
CA PHE A 16 7.86 -5.74 -3.55
C PHE A 16 7.22 -7.09 -3.85
N THR A 17 7.47 -8.07 -2.97
CA THR A 17 6.86 -9.39 -3.14
C THR A 17 5.35 -9.24 -3.03
N THR A 18 4.60 -10.04 -3.79
CA THR A 18 3.12 -10.01 -3.80
C THR A 18 2.55 -9.99 -2.38
N GLY A 19 3.14 -10.73 -1.44
CA GLY A 19 2.74 -10.73 -0.02
C GLY A 19 2.93 -9.39 0.70
N GLN A 20 3.97 -8.61 0.37
CA GLN A 20 4.15 -7.26 0.92
C GLN A 20 3.10 -6.29 0.35
N THR A 21 2.78 -6.40 -0.93
CA THR A 21 1.71 -5.60 -1.58
C THR A 21 0.34 -5.92 -0.96
N TRP A 22 0.04 -7.19 -0.66
CA TRP A 22 -1.14 -7.60 0.11
C TRP A 22 -1.17 -7.00 1.52
N GLY A 23 -0.03 -7.00 2.22
CA GLY A 23 0.09 -6.37 3.54
C GLY A 23 -0.17 -4.87 3.50
N ALA A 24 0.37 -4.18 2.49
CA ALA A 24 0.12 -2.75 2.26
C ALA A 24 -1.34 -2.49 1.90
N LEU A 25 -1.95 -3.33 1.08
CA LEU A 25 -3.35 -3.24 0.68
C LEU A 25 -4.26 -3.31 1.91
N ARG A 26 -4.06 -4.32 2.77
CA ARG A 26 -4.84 -4.49 4.00
C ARG A 26 -4.69 -3.29 4.95
N LYS A 27 -3.50 -2.68 4.99
CA LYS A 27 -3.23 -1.46 5.79
C LYS A 27 -3.93 -0.23 5.21
N ALA A 28 -3.93 -0.07 3.89
CA ALA A 28 -4.64 1.00 3.19
C ALA A 28 -6.16 0.91 3.39
N TRP A 29 -6.73 -0.31 3.30
CA TRP A 29 -8.14 -0.57 3.61
C TRP A 29 -8.52 -0.22 5.05
N LYS A 30 -7.65 -0.53 6.02
CA LYS A 30 -7.87 -0.14 7.42
C LYS A 30 -7.87 1.39 7.57
N GLY A 31 -6.94 2.09 6.92
CA GLY A 31 -6.88 3.55 6.89
C GLY A 31 -8.14 4.18 6.29
N TYR A 32 -8.60 3.65 5.16
CA TYR A 32 -9.84 4.08 4.51
C TYR A 32 -11.05 3.95 5.45
N LYS A 33 -11.21 2.81 6.13
CA LYS A 33 -12.29 2.62 7.11
C LYS A 33 -12.23 3.64 8.25
N ILE A 34 -11.04 3.92 8.78
CA ILE A 34 -10.86 4.90 9.85
C ILE A 34 -11.22 6.31 9.35
N ALA A 35 -10.74 6.69 8.17
CA ALA A 35 -11.06 7.97 7.55
C ALA A 35 -12.57 8.12 7.28
N LYS A 36 -13.23 7.04 6.83
CA LYS A 36 -14.69 6.98 6.65
C LYS A 36 -15.45 7.21 7.95
N VAL A 37 -15.02 6.56 9.04
CA VAL A 37 -15.62 6.76 10.37
C VAL A 37 -15.37 8.17 10.89
N GLN A 38 -14.23 8.77 10.59
CA GLN A 38 -13.89 10.16 10.96
C GLN A 38 -14.57 11.20 10.06
N GLY A 39 -15.21 10.80 8.96
CA GLY A 39 -15.79 11.73 7.97
C GLY A 39 -14.73 12.50 7.16
N ASP A 40 -13.48 12.06 7.15
CA ASP A 40 -12.39 12.72 6.44
C ASP A 40 -12.30 12.22 4.99
N GLN A 41 -13.07 12.88 4.12
CA GLN A 41 -13.14 12.60 2.69
C GLN A 41 -11.77 12.74 1.98
N GLY A 42 -10.93 13.68 2.42
CA GLY A 42 -9.60 13.88 1.84
C GLY A 42 -8.69 12.67 2.06
N LYS A 43 -8.64 12.16 3.30
CA LYS A 43 -7.92 10.92 3.59
C LYS A 43 -8.54 9.71 2.94
N MET A 44 -9.88 9.62 2.86
CA MET A 44 -10.56 8.54 2.15
C MET A 44 -10.12 8.47 0.68
N MET A 45 -10.03 9.60 -0.02
CA MET A 45 -9.58 9.67 -1.41
C MET A 45 -8.12 9.23 -1.57
N GLU A 46 -7.25 9.67 -0.66
CA GLU A 46 -5.83 9.28 -0.67
C GLU A 46 -5.66 7.76 -0.45
N TYR A 47 -6.41 7.19 0.50
CA TYR A 47 -6.39 5.75 0.74
C TYR A 47 -7.01 4.96 -0.41
N ALA A 48 -8.11 5.42 -0.99
CA ALA A 48 -8.72 4.80 -2.16
C ALA A 48 -7.75 4.76 -3.34
N THR A 49 -7.05 5.86 -3.63
CA THR A 49 -6.03 5.92 -4.69
C THR A 49 -4.89 4.92 -4.44
N LYS A 50 -4.43 4.81 -3.19
CA LYS A 50 -3.42 3.80 -2.79
C LYS A 50 -3.94 2.38 -2.96
N ILE A 51 -5.19 2.12 -2.57
CA ILE A 51 -5.84 0.81 -2.73
C ILE A 51 -5.88 0.43 -4.22
N ARG A 52 -6.37 1.32 -5.10
CA ARG A 52 -6.42 1.07 -6.55
C ARG A 52 -5.05 0.75 -7.14
N LYS A 53 -4.02 1.49 -6.72
CA LYS A 53 -2.63 1.23 -7.16
C LYS A 53 -2.15 -0.15 -6.70
N LEU A 54 -2.35 -0.49 -5.43
CA LEU A 54 -1.94 -1.79 -4.88
C LEU A 54 -2.72 -2.96 -5.50
N GLU A 55 -4.00 -2.76 -5.81
CA GLU A 55 -4.83 -3.74 -6.50
C GLU A 55 -4.36 -3.98 -7.94
N GLY A 56 -4.00 -2.91 -8.66
CA GLY A 56 -3.40 -3.01 -9.99
C GLY A 56 -2.06 -3.74 -9.99
N GLU A 57 -1.19 -3.45 -9.02
CA GLU A 57 0.10 -4.15 -8.82
C GLU A 57 -0.08 -5.64 -8.48
N LEU A 58 -1.20 -5.99 -7.84
CA LEU A 58 -1.57 -7.37 -7.50
C LEU A 58 -2.32 -8.09 -8.63
N GLY A 59 -2.75 -7.37 -9.67
CA GLY A 59 -3.60 -7.90 -10.74
C GLY A 59 -5.01 -8.31 -10.25
N VAL A 60 -5.48 -7.73 -9.14
CA VAL A 60 -6.82 -8.02 -8.60
C VAL A 60 -7.82 -6.97 -9.08
N PRO A 61 -9.14 -7.30 -9.09
CA PRO A 61 -10.17 -6.34 -9.45
C PRO A 61 -10.08 -5.11 -8.55
N VAL A 62 -9.93 -3.95 -9.17
CA VAL A 62 -9.84 -2.68 -8.47
C VAL A 62 -11.19 -2.36 -7.83
N ALA A 63 -11.20 -2.07 -6.53
CA ALA A 63 -12.42 -1.74 -5.82
C ALA A 63 -12.99 -0.41 -6.31
N SER A 64 -14.25 -0.41 -6.71
CA SER A 64 -14.99 0.81 -7.01
C SER A 64 -15.37 1.51 -5.72
N PHE A 65 -15.03 2.79 -5.63
CA PHE A 65 -15.43 3.66 -4.52
C PHE A 65 -16.51 4.63 -5.02
N PRO A 66 -17.79 4.19 -5.13
CA PRO A 66 -18.88 5.04 -5.62
C PRO A 66 -19.11 6.27 -4.73
N ASP A 67 -18.75 6.16 -3.44
CA ASP A 67 -18.81 7.22 -2.43
C ASP A 67 -17.79 8.35 -2.67
N LEU A 68 -16.78 8.13 -3.51
CA LEU A 68 -15.67 9.05 -3.73
C LEU A 68 -15.65 9.69 -5.13
N SER A 69 -16.65 9.42 -5.98
CA SER A 69 -16.69 9.92 -7.36
C SER A 69 -15.40 9.66 -8.17
N LEU A 70 -14.68 8.58 -7.86
CA LEU A 70 -13.51 8.13 -8.60
C LEU A 70 -13.99 7.18 -9.72
N SER A 71 -14.49 7.77 -10.81
CA SER A 71 -14.79 7.06 -12.07
C SER A 71 -13.52 6.46 -12.66
#